data_AF-A0A8J6JIG6-F1
#
_entry.id   AF-A0A8J6JIG6-F1
#
_cell.length_a   1.000
_cell.length_b   1.000
_cell.length_c   1.000
_cell.angle_alpha   90.00
_cell.angle_beta   90.00
_cell.angle_gamma   90.00
#
_symmetry.space_group_name_H-M   'P 1'
#
loop_
_entity.id
_entity.type
_entity.pdbx_description
1 polymer ?
#
loop_
_entity_poly.entity_id
_entity_poly.type
_entity_poly.pdbx_seq_one_letter_code
_entity_poly.pdbx_strand_id
1 'polypeptide(L)'
;MGNTRDDFNSATKELLANRVGRRCSNPACRKLTCGANSNPEKVTNIGVAAHICAAAQGGPRYDASMTPEERKSFENGIWLCQSCSKLIDTDITRYPKELLQSWKQLAEQTAILEVETTSATPAFEKDKELVQFYLECFDRPAFQDDIYQEGRMEDFDKAIEDTLIALNTGVLRTRDGSILKQADGKSSIQNSLWREKLYTIADMLTAIRRRLKIAKKEKAYSTYGTGEDVAYCFYDRELAEWFNSTREEILKILSSICKEAGLRELHFRKRRYRW
;
A
#
# COMPACT_ATOMS: atom_id res chain seq x y z
N MET A 1 -54.18 8.99 -17.67
CA MET A 1 -53.35 8.24 -18.64
C MET A 1 -52.36 7.41 -17.84
N GLY A 2 -52.54 6.08 -17.82
CA GLY A 2 -51.68 5.19 -17.03
C GLY A 2 -50.23 5.26 -17.53
N ASN A 3 -49.27 5.24 -16.61
CA ASN A 3 -47.85 5.33 -16.91
C ASN A 3 -47.45 4.16 -17.83
N THR A 4 -47.11 4.45 -19.10
CA THR A 4 -46.74 3.46 -20.13
C THR A 4 -45.33 2.91 -19.96
N ARG A 5 -44.56 3.40 -18.98
CA ARG A 5 -43.25 2.84 -18.61
C ARG A 5 -43.38 1.80 -17.53
N ASP A 6 -42.75 0.66 -17.78
CA ASP A 6 -42.62 -0.42 -16.83
C ASP A 6 -41.52 -0.17 -15.79
N ASP A 7 -41.69 0.87 -14.96
CA ASP A 7 -40.71 1.30 -13.97
C ASP A 7 -40.66 0.40 -12.73
N PHE A 8 -39.46 0.28 -12.15
CA PHE A 8 -39.24 -0.44 -10.89
C PHE A 8 -39.98 0.22 -9.72
N ASN A 9 -40.59 -0.60 -8.85
CA ASN A 9 -41.11 -0.13 -7.57
C ASN A 9 -39.95 0.19 -6.59
N SER A 10 -40.28 0.86 -5.47
CA SER A 10 -39.26 1.27 -4.49
C SER A 10 -38.51 0.09 -3.86
N ALA A 11 -39.19 -1.03 -3.61
CA ALA A 11 -38.56 -2.22 -3.03
C ALA A 11 -37.51 -2.83 -3.97
N THR A 12 -37.80 -2.91 -5.27
CA THR A 12 -36.85 -3.39 -6.28
C THR A 12 -35.64 -2.45 -6.39
N LYS A 13 -35.86 -1.14 -6.36
CA LYS A 13 -34.76 -0.15 -6.39
C LYS A 13 -33.83 -0.30 -5.18
N GLU A 14 -34.40 -0.45 -3.99
CA GLU A 14 -33.67 -0.61 -2.75
C GLU A 14 -32.89 -1.94 -2.73
N LEU A 15 -33.51 -3.02 -3.20
CA LEU A 15 -32.85 -4.33 -3.33
C LEU A 15 -31.64 -4.27 -4.29
N LEU A 16 -31.81 -3.64 -5.46
CA LEU A 16 -30.73 -3.43 -6.43
C LEU A 16 -29.57 -2.63 -5.82
N ALA A 17 -29.88 -1.58 -5.07
CA ALA A 17 -28.87 -0.76 -4.42
C ALA A 17 -28.10 -1.56 -3.33
N ASN A 18 -28.83 -2.26 -2.46
CA ASN A 18 -28.24 -2.90 -1.29
C ASN A 18 -27.40 -4.14 -1.63
N ARG A 19 -27.79 -4.92 -2.65
CA ARG A 19 -27.04 -6.11 -3.08
C ARG A 19 -25.63 -5.81 -3.60
N VAL A 20 -25.37 -4.58 -4.02
CA VAL A 20 -24.05 -4.14 -4.49
C VAL A 20 -23.37 -3.17 -3.50
N GLY A 21 -23.82 -3.12 -2.24
CA GLY A 21 -23.28 -2.23 -1.21
C GLY A 21 -23.47 -0.75 -1.53
N ARG A 22 -24.53 -0.40 -2.28
CA ARG A 22 -24.81 0.96 -2.79
C ARG A 22 -23.62 1.57 -3.55
N ARG A 23 -22.89 0.74 -4.27
CA ARG A 23 -21.83 1.14 -5.23
C ARG A 23 -22.30 0.96 -6.65
N CYS A 24 -21.79 1.79 -7.56
CA CYS A 24 -22.07 1.65 -8.98
C CYS A 24 -21.62 0.27 -9.50
N SER A 25 -22.47 -0.42 -10.27
CA SER A 25 -22.16 -1.76 -10.80
C SER A 25 -21.20 -1.74 -12.00
N ASN A 26 -20.87 -0.58 -12.57
CA ASN A 26 -19.83 -0.49 -13.60
C ASN A 26 -18.46 -0.82 -12.96
N PRO A 27 -17.75 -1.88 -13.42
CA PRO A 27 -16.51 -2.35 -12.82
C PRO A 27 -15.40 -1.29 -12.79
N ALA A 28 -15.35 -0.41 -13.80
CA ALA A 28 -14.37 0.67 -13.86
C ALA A 28 -14.76 1.89 -12.99
N CYS A 29 -15.98 1.94 -12.43
CA CYS A 29 -16.47 3.06 -11.65
C CYS A 29 -16.53 2.77 -10.15
N ARG A 30 -17.32 1.76 -9.72
CA ARG A 30 -17.48 1.29 -8.32
C ARG A 30 -17.70 2.35 -7.21
N LYS A 31 -17.95 3.62 -7.57
CA LYS A 31 -18.11 4.70 -6.60
C LYS A 31 -19.34 4.50 -5.72
N LEU A 32 -19.25 4.94 -4.47
CA LEU A 32 -20.39 5.04 -3.57
C LEU A 32 -21.45 5.93 -4.20
N THR A 33 -22.70 5.49 -4.15
CA THR A 33 -23.82 6.24 -4.71
C THR A 33 -24.68 6.93 -3.67
N CYS A 34 -24.45 6.67 -2.38
CA CYS A 34 -25.13 7.35 -1.30
C CYS A 34 -24.17 7.84 -0.22
N GLY A 35 -24.54 8.90 0.48
CA GLY A 35 -23.81 9.42 1.64
C GLY A 35 -24.66 10.35 2.49
N ALA A 36 -24.05 10.89 3.54
CA ALA A 36 -24.70 11.87 4.41
C ALA A 36 -25.15 13.11 3.63
N ASN A 37 -26.13 13.81 4.18
CA ASN A 37 -26.59 15.10 3.69
C ASN A 37 -26.45 16.15 4.79
N SER A 38 -26.39 17.43 4.41
CA SER A 38 -26.38 18.53 5.39
C SER A 38 -27.63 18.56 6.25
N ASN A 39 -28.76 18.05 5.75
CA ASN A 39 -29.91 17.73 6.58
C ASN A 39 -29.75 16.30 7.17
N PRO A 40 -29.74 16.15 8.52
CA PRO A 40 -29.51 14.86 9.18
C PRO A 40 -30.60 13.81 8.95
N GLU A 41 -31.79 14.22 8.50
CA GLU A 41 -32.91 13.31 8.16
C GLU A 41 -32.89 12.86 6.68
N LYS A 42 -31.88 13.29 5.91
CA LYS A 42 -31.78 13.00 4.47
C LYS A 42 -30.48 12.32 4.11
N VAL A 43 -30.49 11.66 2.96
CA VAL A 43 -29.29 11.11 2.32
C VAL A 43 -29.07 11.78 0.97
N THR A 44 -27.81 12.01 0.64
CA THR A 44 -27.42 12.37 -0.73
C THR A 44 -27.35 11.07 -1.53
N ASN A 45 -28.13 10.94 -2.60
CA ASN A 45 -28.15 9.75 -3.46
C ASN A 45 -27.96 10.14 -4.94
N ILE A 46 -26.92 9.60 -5.56
CA ILE A 46 -26.60 9.76 -6.98
C ILE A 46 -26.75 8.44 -7.77
N GLY A 47 -27.28 7.41 -7.12
CA GLY A 47 -27.54 6.08 -7.68
C GLY A 47 -28.95 5.98 -8.25
N VAL A 48 -29.08 5.17 -9.30
CA VAL A 48 -30.33 4.89 -9.99
C VAL A 48 -30.40 3.41 -10.36
N ALA A 49 -31.60 2.84 -10.28
CA ALA A 49 -31.88 1.54 -10.87
C ALA A 49 -32.11 1.72 -12.37
N ALA A 50 -31.14 1.32 -13.17
CA ALA A 50 -31.23 1.34 -14.62
C ALA A 50 -31.80 0.01 -15.12
N HIS A 51 -32.60 0.09 -16.19
CA HIS A 51 -33.08 -1.09 -16.90
C HIS A 51 -31.99 -1.64 -17.82
N ILE A 52 -31.73 -2.94 -17.76
CA ILE A 52 -30.85 -3.63 -18.71
C ILE A 52 -31.52 -3.65 -20.09
N CYS A 53 -32.78 -4.09 -20.17
CA CYS A 53 -33.65 -3.95 -21.34
C CYS A 53 -34.74 -2.91 -21.04
N ALA A 54 -34.97 -1.95 -21.93
CA ALA A 54 -35.82 -0.80 -21.65
C ALA A 54 -37.22 -1.13 -21.08
N ALA A 55 -37.69 -0.27 -20.19
CA ALA A 55 -39.03 -0.30 -19.60
C ALA A 55 -40.19 -0.06 -20.59
N ALA A 56 -39.89 0.39 -21.81
CA ALA A 56 -40.88 0.74 -22.80
C ALA A 56 -40.31 0.61 -24.21
N GLN A 57 -41.20 0.40 -25.18
CA GLN A 57 -40.85 0.33 -26.59
C GLN A 57 -40.11 1.60 -27.04
N GLY A 58 -39.11 1.44 -27.91
CA GLY A 58 -38.27 2.53 -28.40
C GLY A 58 -37.15 2.96 -27.45
N GLY A 59 -37.05 2.36 -26.26
CA GLY A 59 -35.92 2.59 -25.35
C GLY A 59 -34.69 1.72 -25.67
N PRO A 60 -33.55 2.01 -25.00
CA PRO A 60 -32.30 1.26 -25.16
C PRO A 60 -32.46 -0.24 -24.88
N ARG A 61 -32.01 -1.09 -25.82
CA ARG A 61 -32.06 -2.56 -25.69
C ARG A 61 -33.48 -3.09 -25.39
N TYR A 62 -34.53 -2.42 -25.87
CA TYR A 62 -35.89 -2.91 -25.69
C TYR A 62 -36.05 -4.31 -26.30
N ASP A 63 -36.61 -5.23 -25.52
CA ASP A 63 -36.88 -6.60 -25.93
C ASP A 63 -38.39 -6.82 -25.96
N ALA A 64 -38.95 -7.01 -27.16
CA ALA A 64 -40.38 -7.17 -27.37
C ALA A 64 -40.92 -8.50 -26.83
N SER A 65 -40.05 -9.48 -26.57
CA SER A 65 -40.43 -10.77 -25.98
C SER A 65 -40.68 -10.70 -24.47
N MET A 66 -40.19 -9.64 -23.81
CA MET A 66 -40.38 -9.48 -22.37
C MET A 66 -41.80 -9.03 -22.02
N THR A 67 -42.36 -9.62 -20.98
CA THR A 67 -43.61 -9.18 -20.34
C THR A 67 -43.40 -7.89 -19.52
N PRO A 68 -44.47 -7.13 -19.22
CA PRO A 68 -44.38 -5.99 -18.29
C PRO A 68 -43.80 -6.36 -16.92
N GLU A 69 -44.11 -7.56 -16.42
CA GLU A 69 -43.63 -8.10 -15.15
C GLU A 69 -42.11 -8.36 -15.21
N GLU A 70 -41.63 -8.96 -16.30
CA GLU A 70 -40.20 -9.18 -16.52
C GLU A 70 -39.45 -7.85 -16.68
N ARG A 71 -40.03 -6.85 -17.36
CA ARG A 71 -39.42 -5.51 -17.49
C ARG A 71 -39.26 -4.81 -16.14
N LYS A 72 -40.21 -4.99 -15.21
CA LYS A 72 -40.18 -4.47 -13.83
C LYS A 72 -39.42 -5.36 -12.85
N SER A 73 -38.96 -6.53 -13.28
CA SER A 73 -38.33 -7.50 -12.40
C SER A 73 -36.95 -7.02 -11.94
N PHE A 74 -36.55 -7.49 -10.77
CA PHE A 74 -35.19 -7.29 -10.25
C PHE A 74 -34.10 -7.79 -11.23
N GLU A 75 -34.39 -8.88 -11.96
CA GLU A 75 -33.46 -9.49 -12.92
C GLU A 75 -33.12 -8.54 -14.08
N ASN A 76 -34.08 -7.70 -14.49
CA ASN A 76 -33.87 -6.70 -15.54
C ASN A 76 -33.24 -5.39 -15.02
N GLY A 77 -32.91 -5.30 -13.73
CA GLY A 77 -32.35 -4.10 -13.12
C GLY A 77 -30.85 -4.19 -12.85
N ILE A 78 -30.15 -3.06 -12.99
CA ILE A 78 -28.76 -2.86 -12.55
C ILE A 78 -28.62 -1.53 -11.80
N TRP A 79 -27.90 -1.52 -10.69
CA TRP A 79 -27.68 -0.29 -9.91
C TRP A 79 -26.45 0.48 -10.43
N LEU A 80 -26.64 1.72 -10.88
CA LEU A 80 -25.58 2.55 -11.45
C LEU A 80 -25.62 3.97 -10.86
N CYS A 81 -24.50 4.70 -10.91
CA CYS A 81 -24.56 6.15 -10.73
C CYS A 81 -25.23 6.82 -11.94
N GLN A 82 -25.79 8.02 -11.74
CA GLN A 82 -26.44 8.78 -12.82
C GLN A 82 -25.57 8.91 -14.08
N SER A 83 -24.26 9.16 -13.93
CA SER A 83 -23.33 9.28 -15.07
C SER A 83 -23.19 7.97 -15.86
N CYS A 84 -23.00 6.84 -15.17
CA CYS A 84 -22.87 5.54 -15.83
C CYS A 84 -24.19 5.07 -16.42
N SER A 85 -25.33 5.36 -15.77
CA SER A 85 -26.65 5.09 -16.34
C SER A 85 -26.85 5.83 -17.65
N LYS A 86 -26.47 7.11 -17.72
CA LYS A 86 -26.56 7.87 -18.98
C LYS A 86 -25.61 7.35 -20.06
N LEU A 87 -24.40 6.93 -19.66
CA LEU A 87 -23.38 6.40 -20.57
C LEU A 87 -23.88 5.13 -21.29
N ILE A 88 -24.41 4.16 -20.55
CA ILE A 88 -24.86 2.88 -21.13
C ILE A 88 -26.06 3.02 -22.07
N ASP A 89 -26.90 4.03 -21.84
CA ASP A 89 -28.08 4.29 -22.67
C ASP A 89 -27.75 5.11 -23.93
N THR A 90 -26.62 5.84 -23.91
CA THR A 90 -26.17 6.62 -25.07
C THR A 90 -25.44 5.75 -26.09
N ASP A 91 -24.65 4.76 -25.64
CA ASP A 91 -23.85 3.90 -26.51
C ASP A 91 -24.25 2.42 -26.37
N ILE A 92 -25.39 2.08 -26.97
CA ILE A 92 -26.01 0.75 -26.83
C ILE A 92 -25.13 -0.35 -27.42
N THR A 93 -24.40 -0.06 -28.51
CA THR A 93 -23.52 -1.03 -29.17
C THR A 93 -22.33 -1.38 -28.29
N ARG A 94 -21.74 -0.40 -27.60
CA ARG A 94 -20.66 -0.64 -26.65
C ARG A 94 -21.13 -1.29 -25.36
N TYR A 95 -22.38 -1.05 -24.96
CA TYR A 95 -22.97 -1.57 -23.72
C TYR A 95 -24.20 -2.46 -24.00
N PRO A 96 -23.99 -3.65 -24.58
CA PRO A 96 -25.08 -4.60 -24.87
C PRO A 96 -25.62 -5.25 -23.59
N LYS A 97 -26.79 -5.92 -23.72
CA LYS A 97 -27.53 -6.58 -22.62
C LYS A 97 -26.63 -7.52 -21.81
N GLU A 98 -25.85 -8.34 -22.50
CA GLU A 98 -25.02 -9.39 -21.94
C GLU A 98 -23.88 -8.80 -21.08
N LEU A 99 -23.32 -7.66 -21.50
CA LEU A 99 -22.31 -6.94 -20.72
C LEU A 99 -22.90 -6.35 -19.45
N LEU A 100 -24.11 -5.79 -19.50
CA LEU A 100 -24.75 -5.25 -18.31
C LEU A 100 -25.15 -6.36 -17.32
N GLN A 101 -25.55 -7.53 -17.83
CA GLN A 101 -25.78 -8.71 -16.98
C GLN A 101 -24.49 -9.17 -16.29
N SER A 102 -23.36 -9.19 -17.00
CA SER A 102 -22.07 -9.54 -16.39
C SER A 102 -21.62 -8.50 -15.36
N TRP A 103 -21.86 -7.20 -15.60
CA TRP A 103 -21.60 -6.14 -14.63
C TRP A 103 -22.43 -6.30 -13.35
N LYS A 104 -23.73 -6.64 -13.48
CA LYS A 104 -24.60 -6.92 -12.33
C LYS A 104 -24.03 -8.07 -11.50
N GLN A 105 -23.72 -9.20 -12.13
CA GLN A 105 -23.17 -10.38 -11.44
C GLN A 105 -21.85 -10.09 -10.75
N LEU A 106 -20.91 -9.43 -11.45
CA LEU A 106 -19.60 -9.09 -10.91
C LEU A 106 -19.72 -8.12 -9.72
N ALA A 107 -20.61 -7.13 -9.80
CA ALA A 107 -20.82 -6.17 -8.72
C ALA A 107 -21.39 -6.83 -7.46
N GLU A 108 -22.29 -7.80 -7.61
CA GLU A 108 -22.83 -8.59 -6.50
C GLU A 108 -21.77 -9.50 -5.88
N GLN A 109 -21.00 -10.23 -6.70
CA GLN A 109 -19.88 -11.05 -6.22
C GLN A 109 -18.83 -10.21 -5.50
N THR A 110 -18.50 -9.05 -6.05
CA THR A 110 -17.56 -8.11 -5.41
C THR A 110 -18.10 -7.63 -4.08
N ALA A 111 -19.40 -7.31 -3.97
CA ALA A 111 -20.01 -6.91 -2.71
C ALA A 111 -20.01 -8.03 -1.66
N ILE A 112 -20.23 -9.28 -2.07
CA ILE A 112 -20.09 -10.47 -1.20
C ILE A 112 -18.66 -10.54 -0.67
N LEU A 113 -17.67 -10.50 -1.56
CA LEU A 113 -16.26 -10.51 -1.17
C LEU A 113 -15.89 -9.33 -0.26
N GLU A 114 -16.40 -8.12 -0.52
CA GLU A 114 -16.16 -6.94 0.33
C GLU A 114 -16.75 -7.11 1.75
N VAL A 115 -17.80 -7.91 1.93
CA VAL A 115 -18.39 -8.23 3.23
C VAL A 115 -17.66 -9.39 3.91
N GLU A 116 -17.27 -10.41 3.15
CA GLU A 116 -16.50 -11.57 3.64
C GLU A 116 -15.05 -11.21 3.96
N THR A 117 -14.49 -10.24 3.23
CA THR A 117 -13.12 -9.75 3.41
C THR A 117 -13.16 -8.54 4.34
N THR A 118 -12.62 -8.68 5.55
CA THR A 118 -12.50 -7.59 6.51
C THR A 118 -11.54 -6.49 6.02
N SER A 119 -12.06 -5.56 5.20
CA SER A 119 -11.48 -4.27 4.79
C SER A 119 -10.14 -4.31 4.01
N ALA A 120 -9.74 -3.19 3.42
CA ALA A 120 -8.47 -2.94 2.71
C ALA A 120 -7.20 -3.00 3.60
N THR A 121 -7.24 -3.79 4.67
CA THR A 121 -6.27 -3.96 5.75
C THR A 121 -5.08 -4.88 5.44
N PRO A 122 -5.18 -5.94 4.58
CA PRO A 122 -4.08 -6.91 4.47
C PRO A 122 -2.79 -6.30 3.92
N ALA A 123 -2.87 -5.45 2.89
CA ALA A 123 -1.67 -4.89 2.26
C ALA A 123 -1.00 -3.83 3.14
N PHE A 124 -1.78 -2.94 3.76
CA PHE A 124 -1.24 -1.94 4.68
C PHE A 124 -0.67 -2.56 5.95
N GLU A 125 -1.37 -3.54 6.55
CA GLU A 125 -0.88 -4.22 7.75
C GLU A 125 0.33 -5.09 7.43
N LYS A 126 0.35 -5.78 6.27
CA LYS A 126 1.53 -6.50 5.79
C LYS A 126 2.72 -5.55 5.56
N ASP A 127 2.51 -4.42 4.90
CA ASP A 127 3.58 -3.43 4.71
C ASP A 127 4.09 -2.90 6.06
N LYS A 128 3.20 -2.69 7.03
CA LYS A 128 3.54 -2.27 8.39
C LYS A 128 4.32 -3.33 9.15
N GLU A 129 3.95 -4.61 9.04
CA GLU A 129 4.71 -5.74 9.59
C GLU A 129 6.13 -5.82 8.99
N LEU A 130 6.26 -5.61 7.68
CA LEU A 130 7.56 -5.54 7.01
C LEU A 130 8.40 -4.35 7.49
N VAL A 131 7.78 -3.18 7.67
CA VAL A 131 8.47 -2.01 8.25
C VAL A 131 8.95 -2.32 9.67
N GLN A 132 8.14 -2.98 10.50
CA GLN A 132 8.56 -3.41 11.84
C GLN A 132 9.76 -4.38 11.80
N PHE A 133 9.76 -5.34 10.88
CA PHE A 133 10.91 -6.21 10.65
C PHE A 133 12.18 -5.41 10.26
N TYR A 134 12.04 -4.41 9.38
CA TYR A 134 13.19 -3.57 9.02
C TYR A 134 13.68 -2.74 10.19
N LEU A 135 12.81 -2.26 11.09
CA LEU A 135 13.25 -1.53 12.30
C LEU A 135 14.20 -2.36 13.16
N GLU A 136 13.91 -3.65 13.35
CA GLU A 136 14.79 -4.58 14.07
C GLU A 136 16.15 -4.72 13.38
N CYS A 137 16.19 -4.61 12.05
CA CYS A 137 17.44 -4.61 11.30
C CYS A 137 18.30 -3.36 11.54
N PHE A 138 17.73 -2.26 12.03
CA PHE A 138 18.46 -1.04 12.37
C PHE A 138 18.78 -0.91 13.87
N ASP A 139 18.27 -1.82 14.72
CA ASP A 139 18.57 -1.85 16.15
C ASP A 139 19.94 -2.50 16.43
N ARG A 140 21.02 -1.81 16.05
CA ARG A 140 22.41 -2.25 16.26
C ARG A 140 23.37 -1.07 16.41
N PRO A 141 24.53 -1.25 17.08
CA PRO A 141 25.53 -0.20 17.32
C PRO A 141 25.90 0.60 16.07
N ALA A 142 26.02 -0.08 14.92
CA ALA A 142 26.37 0.52 13.63
C ALA A 142 25.49 1.70 13.19
N PHE A 143 24.30 1.88 13.74
CA PHE A 143 23.41 3.02 13.47
C PHE A 143 23.17 3.93 14.68
N GLN A 144 23.67 3.58 15.87
CA GLN A 144 23.43 4.31 17.12
C GLN A 144 24.67 5.04 17.62
N ASP A 145 25.85 4.45 17.42
CA ASP A 145 27.10 4.94 17.96
C ASP A 145 27.81 5.89 16.97
N ASP A 146 28.53 6.86 17.52
CA ASP A 146 29.39 7.74 16.72
C ASP A 146 30.47 6.91 16.02
N ILE A 147 30.85 7.22 14.79
CA ILE A 147 31.81 6.43 14.02
C ILE A 147 33.18 6.33 14.70
N TYR A 148 33.53 7.29 15.57
CA TYR A 148 34.74 7.24 16.40
C TYR A 148 34.63 6.29 17.60
N GLN A 149 33.40 5.94 17.99
CA GLN A 149 33.09 5.01 19.08
C GLN A 149 32.67 3.63 18.56
N GLU A 150 32.41 3.55 17.25
CA GLU A 150 32.28 2.30 16.52
C GLU A 150 33.58 1.50 16.70
N GLY A 151 33.47 0.27 17.18
CA GLY A 151 34.63 -0.57 17.51
C GLY A 151 35.43 -0.98 16.26
N ARG A 152 35.29 -2.23 15.85
CA ARG A 152 36.05 -2.75 14.70
C ARG A 152 35.37 -2.39 13.39
N MET A 153 36.09 -1.76 12.47
CA MET A 153 35.54 -1.38 11.15
C MET A 153 35.05 -2.58 10.34
N GLU A 154 35.63 -3.77 10.54
CA GLU A 154 35.16 -5.02 9.95
C GLU A 154 33.78 -5.42 10.48
N ASP A 155 33.54 -5.27 11.80
CA ASP A 155 32.24 -5.57 12.40
C ASP A 155 31.19 -4.54 11.95
N PHE A 156 31.60 -3.28 11.78
CA PHE A 156 30.76 -2.24 11.19
C PHE A 156 30.39 -2.56 9.74
N ASP A 157 31.34 -2.87 8.84
CA ASP A 157 31.03 -3.24 7.44
C ASP A 157 30.10 -4.45 7.40
N LYS A 158 30.33 -5.42 8.28
CA LYS A 158 29.51 -6.63 8.38
C LYS A 158 28.09 -6.31 8.84
N ALA A 159 27.94 -5.45 9.83
CA ALA A 159 26.63 -5.00 10.32
C ALA A 159 25.83 -4.28 9.22
N ILE A 160 26.49 -3.43 8.40
CA ILE A 160 25.86 -2.76 7.26
C ILE A 160 25.48 -3.75 6.16
N GLU A 161 26.35 -4.72 5.86
CA GLU A 161 26.08 -5.80 4.92
C GLU A 161 24.85 -6.63 5.32
N ASP A 162 24.79 -7.05 6.57
CA ASP A 162 23.71 -7.89 7.07
C ASP A 162 22.37 -7.14 7.04
N THR A 163 22.35 -5.83 7.35
CA THR A 163 21.16 -4.99 7.18
C THR A 163 20.73 -4.89 5.72
N LEU A 164 21.68 -4.74 4.79
CA LEU A 164 21.39 -4.68 3.36
C LEU A 164 20.82 -6.01 2.84
N ILE A 165 21.39 -7.14 3.27
CA ILE A 165 20.88 -8.48 2.93
C ILE A 165 19.47 -8.66 3.49
N ALA A 166 19.23 -8.28 4.74
CA ALA A 166 17.91 -8.39 5.36
C ALA A 166 16.87 -7.51 4.65
N LEU A 167 17.22 -6.28 4.26
CA LEU A 167 16.36 -5.42 3.44
C LEU A 167 16.08 -6.03 2.06
N ASN A 168 17.06 -6.65 1.42
CA ASN A 168 16.91 -7.20 0.07
C ASN A 168 16.12 -8.50 0.05
N THR A 169 16.34 -9.36 1.04
CA THR A 169 15.89 -10.76 1.04
C THR A 169 14.84 -11.07 2.10
N GLY A 170 14.68 -10.20 3.09
CA GLY A 170 13.83 -10.44 4.25
C GLY A 170 14.42 -11.42 5.28
N VAL A 171 15.70 -11.80 5.16
CA VAL A 171 16.33 -12.77 6.07
C VAL A 171 17.30 -12.08 7.03
N LEU A 172 17.01 -12.14 8.33
CA LEU A 172 17.90 -11.69 9.40
C LEU A 172 18.60 -12.91 10.02
N ARG A 173 19.93 -12.86 10.13
CA ARG A 173 20.76 -13.96 10.63
C ARG A 173 21.57 -13.59 11.86
N THR A 174 21.92 -14.60 12.65
CA THR A 174 22.92 -14.52 13.73
C THR A 174 24.34 -14.57 13.16
N ARG A 175 25.35 -14.30 14.00
CA ARG A 175 26.78 -14.30 13.61
C ARG A 175 27.30 -15.63 13.09
N ASP A 176 26.75 -16.75 13.56
CA ASP A 176 27.06 -18.12 13.11
C ASP A 176 26.25 -18.54 11.88
N GLY A 177 25.39 -17.66 11.34
CA GLY A 177 24.65 -17.86 10.10
C GLY A 177 23.25 -18.48 10.25
N SER A 178 22.82 -18.79 11.47
CA SER A 178 21.46 -19.27 11.73
C SER A 178 20.41 -18.19 11.44
N ILE A 179 19.20 -18.58 11.02
CA ILE A 179 18.13 -17.63 10.72
C ILE A 179 17.47 -17.21 12.04
N LEU A 180 17.54 -15.91 12.34
CA LEU A 180 16.88 -15.32 13.51
C LEU A 180 15.42 -14.99 13.20
N LYS A 181 15.16 -14.42 12.03
CA LYS A 181 13.83 -13.99 11.58
C LYS A 181 13.75 -13.96 10.06
N GLN A 182 12.57 -14.23 9.52
CA GLN A 182 12.31 -14.25 8.09
C GLN A 182 11.03 -13.46 7.77
N ALA A 183 11.11 -12.66 6.72
CA ALA A 183 10.06 -11.83 6.15
C ALA A 183 10.26 -11.76 4.62
N ASP A 184 9.45 -10.95 3.93
CA ASP A 184 9.70 -10.62 2.53
C ASP A 184 10.72 -9.46 2.42
N GLY A 185 11.47 -9.41 1.32
CA GLY A 185 12.38 -8.29 1.04
C GLY A 185 11.65 -7.02 0.57
N LYS A 186 12.35 -5.88 0.57
CA LYS A 186 11.78 -4.54 0.36
C LYS A 186 10.99 -4.36 -0.94
N SER A 187 11.25 -5.18 -1.96
CA SER A 187 10.51 -5.16 -3.22
C SER A 187 9.04 -5.59 -3.07
N SER A 188 8.68 -6.30 -2.00
CA SER A 188 7.32 -6.79 -1.74
C SER A 188 6.39 -5.73 -1.16
N ILE A 189 6.93 -4.60 -0.67
CA ILE A 189 6.17 -3.48 -0.13
C ILE A 189 5.22 -2.94 -1.21
N GLN A 190 3.93 -2.87 -0.90
CA GLN A 190 2.89 -2.44 -1.82
C GLN A 190 2.79 -0.92 -1.90
N ASN A 191 3.00 -0.23 -0.78
CA ASN A 191 3.09 1.23 -0.74
C ASN A 191 4.33 1.71 -1.51
N SER A 192 4.10 2.26 -2.70
CA SER A 192 5.17 2.69 -3.61
C SER A 192 6.09 3.73 -2.98
N LEU A 193 5.56 4.66 -2.16
CA LEU A 193 6.38 5.68 -1.51
C LEU A 193 7.32 5.07 -0.46
N TRP A 194 6.83 4.13 0.34
CA TRP A 194 7.66 3.44 1.33
C TRP A 194 8.71 2.58 0.65
N ARG A 195 8.33 1.90 -0.44
CA ARG A 195 9.26 1.09 -1.22
C ARG A 195 10.39 1.93 -1.81
N GLU A 196 10.11 3.08 -2.41
CA GLU A 196 11.15 3.99 -2.93
C GLU A 196 12.08 4.49 -1.82
N LYS A 197 11.54 4.87 -0.65
CA LYS A 197 12.34 5.26 0.52
C LYS A 197 13.27 4.13 0.98
N LEU A 198 12.80 2.87 0.98
CA LEU A 198 13.62 1.70 1.31
C LEU A 198 14.70 1.40 0.25
N TYR A 199 14.44 1.68 -1.03
CA TYR A 199 15.47 1.64 -2.07
C TYR A 199 16.55 2.70 -1.82
N THR A 200 16.18 3.94 -1.53
CA THR A 200 17.12 5.01 -1.17
C THR A 200 17.99 4.60 0.02
N ILE A 201 17.40 4.02 1.07
CA ILE A 201 18.15 3.50 2.22
C ILE A 201 19.17 2.43 1.78
N ALA A 202 18.77 1.47 0.94
CA ALA A 202 19.67 0.42 0.46
C ALA A 202 20.85 0.98 -0.36
N ASP A 203 20.61 2.01 -1.18
CA ASP A 203 21.66 2.70 -1.94
C ASP A 203 22.64 3.43 -1.01
N MET A 204 22.13 4.09 0.03
CA MET A 204 22.96 4.76 1.03
C MET A 204 23.81 3.76 1.84
N LEU A 205 23.25 2.61 2.24
CA LEU A 205 24.02 1.53 2.88
C LEU A 205 25.13 1.01 1.95
N THR A 206 24.83 0.85 0.66
CA THR A 206 25.81 0.45 -0.36
C THR A 206 26.92 1.50 -0.51
N ALA A 207 26.57 2.79 -0.47
CA ALA A 207 27.51 3.89 -0.51
C ALA A 207 28.45 3.89 0.72
N ILE A 208 27.92 3.64 1.92
CA ILE A 208 28.71 3.50 3.15
C ILE A 208 29.78 2.42 2.97
N ARG A 209 29.40 1.21 2.56
CA ARG A 209 30.35 0.10 2.35
C ARG A 209 31.40 0.43 1.30
N ARG A 210 30.98 1.03 0.18
CA ARG A 210 31.90 1.45 -0.89
C ARG A 210 32.91 2.48 -0.37
N ARG A 211 32.46 3.48 0.38
CA ARG A 211 33.31 4.52 0.93
C ARG A 211 34.30 3.96 1.95
N LEU A 212 33.87 3.01 2.78
CA LEU A 212 34.74 2.34 3.75
C LEU A 212 35.86 1.52 3.07
N LYS A 213 35.53 0.80 1.99
CA LYS A 213 36.54 0.08 1.18
C LYS A 213 37.59 1.03 0.58
N ILE A 214 37.15 2.19 0.08
CA ILE A 214 38.06 3.22 -0.45
C ILE A 214 38.94 3.77 0.68
N ALA A 215 38.35 4.14 1.81
CA ALA A 215 39.06 4.64 2.98
C ALA A 215 40.15 3.68 3.48
N LYS A 216 39.86 2.37 3.49
CA LYS A 216 40.84 1.33 3.84
C LYS A 216 42.00 1.28 2.84
N LYS A 217 41.71 1.35 1.54
CA LYS A 217 42.71 1.33 0.46
C LYS A 217 43.63 2.57 0.51
N GLU A 218 43.05 3.73 0.80
CA GLU A 218 43.75 5.01 0.88
C GLU A 218 44.42 5.26 2.24
N LYS A 219 44.26 4.34 3.19
CA LYS A 219 44.74 4.48 4.58
C LYS A 219 44.21 5.74 5.27
N ALA A 220 42.96 6.12 4.97
CA ALA A 220 42.29 7.29 5.54
C ALA A 220 41.91 7.12 7.03
N TYR A 221 42.04 5.91 7.55
CA TYR A 221 42.02 5.60 8.97
C TYR A 221 43.12 4.59 9.32
N SER A 222 43.55 4.58 10.57
CA SER A 222 44.57 3.68 11.11
C SER A 222 44.00 2.71 12.13
N THR A 223 44.74 1.62 12.34
CA THR A 223 44.52 0.62 13.38
C THR A 223 45.69 0.65 14.35
N TYR A 224 45.42 0.83 15.64
CA TYR A 224 46.41 0.74 16.72
C TYR A 224 46.07 -0.44 17.62
N GLY A 225 47.07 -1.24 18.00
CA GLY A 225 46.92 -2.41 18.89
C GLY A 225 47.05 -3.76 18.19
N THR A 226 46.97 -4.84 18.97
CA THR A 226 47.15 -6.23 18.52
C THR A 226 46.09 -7.13 19.16
N GLY A 227 45.56 -8.11 18.42
CA GLY A 227 44.59 -9.07 18.96
C GLY A 227 43.16 -8.48 19.01
N GLU A 228 42.53 -8.51 20.19
CA GLU A 228 41.17 -7.99 20.40
C GLU A 228 41.14 -6.49 20.71
N ASP A 229 42.27 -5.91 21.15
CA ASP A 229 42.39 -4.50 21.53
C ASP A 229 42.82 -3.61 20.34
N VAL A 230 42.05 -3.62 19.25
CA VAL A 230 42.32 -2.78 18.08
C VAL A 230 41.46 -1.52 18.12
N ALA A 231 42.11 -0.37 18.24
CA ALA A 231 41.47 0.94 18.13
C ALA A 231 41.56 1.48 16.70
N TYR A 232 40.48 2.06 16.20
CA TYR A 232 40.39 2.63 14.86
C TYR A 232 40.33 4.16 14.96
N CYS A 233 41.16 4.86 14.18
CA CYS A 233 41.21 6.32 14.21
C CYS A 233 41.17 6.90 12.78
N PHE A 234 40.14 7.70 12.49
CA PHE A 234 40.03 8.44 11.24
C PHE A 234 40.96 9.66 11.27
N TYR A 235 41.84 9.77 10.26
CA TYR A 235 42.65 10.96 10.07
C TYR A 235 41.88 12.05 9.34
N ASP A 236 40.98 11.64 8.45
CA ASP A 236 40.08 12.51 7.70
C ASP A 236 38.78 12.72 8.49
N ARG A 237 38.62 13.93 9.03
CA ARG A 237 37.42 14.31 9.79
C ARG A 237 36.19 14.44 8.91
N GLU A 238 36.34 14.91 7.67
CA GLU A 238 35.22 15.04 6.74
C GLU A 238 34.66 13.67 6.37
N LEU A 239 35.53 12.67 6.20
CA LEU A 239 35.13 11.30 5.98
C LEU A 239 34.33 10.72 7.15
N ALA A 240 34.79 10.93 8.39
CA ALA A 240 34.08 10.48 9.58
C ALA A 240 32.71 11.17 9.73
N GLU A 241 32.65 12.49 9.50
CA GLU A 241 31.40 13.24 9.50
C GLU A 241 30.44 12.77 8.40
N TRP A 242 30.97 12.39 7.23
CA TRP A 242 30.18 11.81 6.15
C TRP A 242 29.53 10.48 6.57
N PHE A 243 30.25 9.59 7.26
CA PHE A 243 29.66 8.35 7.78
C PHE A 243 28.56 8.64 8.81
N ASN A 244 28.81 9.56 9.74
CA ASN A 244 27.83 9.94 10.76
C ASN A 244 26.55 10.54 10.13
N SER A 245 26.71 11.51 9.23
CA SER A 245 25.59 12.18 8.56
C SER A 245 24.79 11.25 7.64
N THR A 246 25.46 10.38 6.89
CA THR A 246 24.77 9.40 6.02
C THR A 246 23.93 8.42 6.84
N ARG A 247 24.47 7.94 7.97
CA ARG A 247 23.72 7.08 8.90
C ARG A 247 22.52 7.81 9.52
N GLU A 248 22.70 9.07 9.92
CA GLU A 248 21.61 9.90 10.45
C GLU A 248 20.49 10.10 9.41
N GLU A 249 20.86 10.28 8.14
CA GLU A 249 19.88 10.49 7.07
C GLU A 249 19.10 9.20 6.73
N ILE A 250 19.76 8.03 6.70
CA ILE A 250 19.08 6.73 6.58
C ILE A 250 17.98 6.59 7.64
N LEU A 251 18.34 6.93 8.87
CA LEU A 251 17.49 6.84 10.03
C LEU A 251 16.31 7.85 10.00
N LYS A 252 16.50 9.05 9.44
CA LYS A 252 15.42 10.01 9.17
C LYS A 252 14.43 9.49 8.15
N ILE A 253 14.92 8.91 7.05
CA ILE A 253 14.07 8.31 6.01
C ILE A 253 13.24 7.18 6.61
N LEU A 254 13.86 6.29 7.38
CA LEU A 254 13.16 5.19 8.05
C LEU A 254 12.12 5.68 9.07
N SER A 255 12.45 6.70 9.86
CA SER A 255 11.52 7.32 10.80
C SER A 255 10.31 7.94 10.09
N SER A 256 10.51 8.53 8.90
CA SER A 256 9.40 9.05 8.09
C SER A 256 8.41 7.97 7.66
N ILE A 257 8.90 6.76 7.32
CA ILE A 257 8.06 5.61 7.00
C ILE A 257 7.28 5.18 8.25
N CYS A 258 7.94 5.12 9.41
CA CYS A 258 7.30 4.75 10.68
C CYS A 258 6.14 5.68 11.02
N LYS A 259 6.34 6.99 10.88
CA LYS A 259 5.30 8.01 11.09
C LYS A 259 4.09 7.78 10.18
N GLU A 260 4.33 7.53 8.90
CA GLU A 260 3.27 7.23 7.92
C GLU A 260 2.55 5.91 8.21
N ALA A 261 3.26 4.92 8.78
CA ALA A 261 2.73 3.62 9.16
C ALA A 261 2.00 3.62 10.53
N GLY A 262 1.97 4.75 11.24
CA GLY A 262 1.42 4.82 12.60
C GLY A 262 2.26 4.08 13.65
N LEU A 263 3.54 3.84 13.36
CA LEU A 263 4.52 3.25 14.27
C LEU A 263 5.22 4.34 15.08
N ARG A 264 5.80 3.97 16.23
CA ARG A 264 6.58 4.90 17.05
C ARG A 264 7.77 5.42 16.25
N GLU A 265 7.94 6.74 16.18
CA GLU A 265 9.11 7.36 15.58
C GLU A 265 10.38 6.91 16.30
N LEU A 266 11.44 6.69 15.53
CA LEU A 266 12.73 6.32 16.09
C LEU A 266 13.39 7.55 16.71
N HIS A 267 13.76 7.45 17.99
CA HIS A 267 14.54 8.46 18.68
C HIS A 267 15.98 8.00 18.84
N PHE A 268 16.87 8.57 18.03
CA PHE A 268 18.29 8.22 18.04
C PHE A 268 19.01 9.00 19.13
N ARG A 269 19.34 8.33 20.23
CA ARG A 269 20.22 8.91 21.25
C ARG A 269 21.65 8.88 20.74
N LYS A 270 22.27 10.05 20.53
CA LYS A 270 23.73 10.15 20.39
C LYS A 270 24.35 9.73 21.71
N ARG A 271 24.69 8.45 21.88
CA ARG A 271 25.47 7.99 23.01
C ARG A 271 26.89 8.49 22.79
N ARG A 272 27.27 9.57 23.48
CA ARG A 272 28.67 9.94 23.65
C ARG A 272 29.13 9.27 24.93
N TYR A 273 29.71 8.08 24.81
CA TYR A 273 30.40 7.48 25.94
C TYR A 273 31.56 8.42 26.32
N ARG A 274 31.51 9.00 27.52
CA ARG A 274 32.66 9.68 28.13
C ARG A 274 33.47 8.58 28.81
N TRP A 275 34.62 8.26 28.24
CA TRP A 275 35.65 7.47 28.90
C TRP A 275 36.50 8.43 29.74
#